data_AF-A0A0G1FFF8-F1
#
_entry.id   AF-A0A0G1FFF8-F1
#
_cell.length_a   1.000
_cell.length_b   1.000
_cell.length_c   1.000
_cell.angle_alpha   90.00
_cell.angle_beta   90.00
_cell.angle_gamma   90.00
#
_symmetry.space_group_name_H-M   'P 1'
#
loop_
_entity.id
_entity.type
_entity.pdbx_description
1 polymer ?
#
loop_
_entity_poly.entity_id
_entity_poly.type
_entity_poly.pdbx_seq_one_letter_code
_entity_poly.pdbx_strand_id
1 'polypeptide(L)'
;MKFLTVSWKTFENKIHRLATNISSSEKDLEIMVAIARGGMSVAHILSDFLHLPIATFTISSYKDLKQTKMSQISYGVGGSLQDKKILLVDDIQF
;
A
#
# COMPACT_ATOMS: atom_id res chain seq x y z
N MET A 1 10.61 20.13 14.56
CA MET A 1 10.19 18.93 13.81
C MET A 1 11.32 18.56 12.86
N LYS A 2 11.85 17.33 12.92
CA LYS A 2 12.93 16.89 12.01
C LYS A 2 12.29 16.18 10.82
N PHE A 3 12.49 16.71 9.62
CA PHE A 3 12.01 16.08 8.40
C PHE A 3 13.07 15.14 7.84
N LEU A 4 12.66 13.93 7.46
CA LEU A 4 13.50 13.01 6.72
C LEU A 4 13.03 13.00 5.26
N THR A 5 13.87 13.45 4.35
CA THR A 5 13.60 13.41 2.92
C THR A 5 14.16 12.12 2.33
N VAL A 6 13.38 11.45 1.48
CA VAL A 6 13.80 10.23 0.78
C VAL A 6 13.94 10.55 -0.71
N SER A 7 15.09 10.23 -1.30
CA SER A 7 15.29 10.35 -2.75
C SER A 7 14.55 9.23 -3.50
N TRP A 8 14.16 9.47 -4.75
CA TRP A 8 13.55 8.44 -5.61
C TRP A 8 14.41 7.17 -5.72
N LYS A 9 15.73 7.32 -5.89
CA LYS A 9 16.65 6.17 -5.93
C LYS A 9 16.64 5.36 -4.63
N THR A 10 16.59 6.04 -3.48
CA THR A 10 16.49 5.36 -2.18
C THR A 10 15.14 4.67 -2.02
N PHE A 11 14.06 5.28 -2.48
CA PHE A 11 12.71 4.73 -2.45
C PHE A 11 12.61 3.46 -3.31
N GLU A 12 13.06 3.53 -4.57
CA GLU A 12 13.09 2.40 -5.49
C GLU A 12 13.92 1.23 -4.94
N ASN A 13 15.12 1.49 -4.42
CA ASN A 13 15.95 0.45 -3.80
C ASN A 13 15.25 -0.23 -2.61
N LYS A 14 14.47 0.52 -1.83
CA LYS A 14 13.70 -0.04 -0.71
C LYS A 14 12.55 -0.92 -1.23
N ILE A 15 11.86 -0.50 -2.29
CA ILE A 15 10.78 -1.29 -2.90
C ILE A 15 11.34 -2.54 -3.56
N HIS A 16 12.47 -2.47 -4.26
CA HIS A 16 13.15 -3.63 -4.83
C HIS A 16 13.46 -4.68 -3.75
N ARG A 17 14.02 -4.25 -2.61
CA ARG A 17 14.28 -5.15 -1.47
C ARG A 17 12.99 -5.73 -0.89
N LEU A 18 11.92 -4.92 -0.79
CA LEU A 18 10.61 -5.39 -0.35
C LEU A 18 10.06 -6.46 -1.30
N ALA A 19 10.17 -6.25 -2.61
CA ALA A 19 9.76 -7.21 -3.64
C ALA A 19 10.50 -8.54 -3.50
N THR A 20 11.83 -8.51 -3.33
CA THR A 20 12.64 -9.72 -3.12
C THR A 20 12.15 -10.51 -1.90
N ASN A 21 11.88 -9.83 -0.79
CA ASN A 21 11.40 -10.49 0.43
C ASN A 21 10.01 -11.11 0.23
N ILE A 22 9.10 -10.43 -0.47
CA ILE A 22 7.76 -10.94 -0.76
C ILE A 22 7.86 -12.17 -1.67
N SER A 23 8.63 -12.11 -2.75
CA SER A 23 8.81 -13.23 -3.67
C SER A 23 9.44 -14.45 -2.98
N SER A 24 10.26 -14.26 -1.96
CA SER A 24 10.81 -15.36 -1.16
C SER A 24 9.84 -15.98 -0.15
N SER A 25 8.67 -15.38 0.08
CA SER A 25 7.78 -15.77 1.18
C SER A 25 6.82 -16.93 0.87
N GLU A 26 6.96 -17.60 -0.30
CA GLU A 26 6.08 -18.68 -0.80
C GLU A 26 4.57 -18.34 -0.76
N LYS A 27 4.23 -17.04 -0.76
CA LYS A 27 2.85 -16.56 -0.80
C LYS A 27 2.40 -16.43 -2.24
N ASP A 28 1.38 -17.21 -2.58
CA ASP A 28 0.68 -17.16 -3.87
C ASP A 28 -0.29 -15.96 -3.90
N LEU A 29 0.26 -14.74 -3.94
CA LEU A 29 -0.51 -13.50 -3.96
C LEU A 29 -1.20 -13.32 -5.32
N GLU A 30 -2.42 -12.82 -5.31
CA GLU A 30 -3.22 -12.66 -6.54
C GLU A 30 -3.49 -11.20 -6.90
N ILE A 31 -3.50 -10.31 -5.91
CA ILE A 31 -3.82 -8.89 -6.11
C ILE A 31 -3.18 -8.03 -5.02
N MET A 32 -2.77 -6.82 -5.41
CA MET A 32 -2.38 -5.78 -4.47
C MET A 32 -3.53 -4.80 -4.26
N VAL A 33 -3.75 -4.40 -3.02
CA VAL A 33 -4.73 -3.36 -2.66
C VAL A 33 -3.97 -2.21 -2.01
N ALA A 34 -3.89 -1.08 -2.71
CA ALA A 34 -3.18 0.11 -2.21
C ALA A 34 -4.12 1.00 -1.39
N ILE A 35 -3.64 1.44 -0.22
CA ILE A 35 -4.29 2.46 0.59
C ILE A 35 -3.96 3.82 -0.03
N ALA A 36 -4.95 4.44 -0.67
CA ALA A 36 -4.77 5.75 -1.24
C ALA A 36 -4.70 6.82 -0.13
N ARG A 37 -3.79 7.79 -0.22
CA ARG A 37 -2.91 8.08 -1.38
C ARG A 37 -1.50 7.48 -1.24
N GLY A 38 -1.00 7.30 -0.02
CA GLY A 38 0.41 6.97 0.25
C GLY A 38 0.87 5.67 -0.41
N GLY A 39 0.09 4.60 -0.27
CA GLY A 39 0.39 3.30 -0.87
C GLY A 39 0.41 3.25 -2.39
N MET A 40 -0.11 4.26 -3.10
CA MET A 40 -0.21 4.21 -4.57
C MET A 40 1.16 4.16 -5.25
N SER A 41 2.11 4.98 -4.81
CA SER A 41 3.47 5.00 -5.40
C SER A 41 4.23 3.71 -5.10
N VAL A 42 4.04 3.15 -3.90
CA VAL A 42 4.63 1.86 -3.54
C VAL A 42 4.05 0.75 -4.40
N ALA A 43 2.72 0.67 -4.50
CA ALA A 43 2.04 -0.37 -5.28
C ALA A 43 2.40 -0.30 -6.76
N HIS A 44 2.49 0.90 -7.34
CA HIS A 44 2.86 1.11 -8.73
C HIS A 44 4.26 0.56 -9.06
N ILE A 45 5.26 0.87 -8.24
CA ILE A 45 6.63 0.36 -8.49
C ILE A 45 6.70 -1.14 -8.14
N LEU A 46 5.99 -1.58 -7.11
CA LEU A 46 5.99 -2.98 -6.67
C LEU A 46 5.31 -3.90 -7.69
N SER A 47 4.30 -3.44 -8.45
CA SER A 47 3.64 -4.25 -9.48
C SER A 47 4.59 -4.66 -10.59
N ASP A 48 5.57 -3.81 -10.93
CA ASP A 48 6.55 -4.12 -11.98
C ASP A 48 7.42 -5.31 -11.58
N PHE A 49 7.67 -5.49 -10.28
CA PHE A 49 8.44 -6.61 -9.76
C PHE A 49 7.59 -7.87 -9.52
N LEU A 50 6.39 -7.71 -8.96
CA LEU A 50 5.55 -8.84 -8.55
C LEU A 50 4.60 -9.32 -9.66
N HIS A 51 4.42 -8.54 -10.73
CA HIS A 51 3.50 -8.83 -11.84
C HIS A 51 2.05 -9.04 -11.37
N LEU A 52 1.63 -8.32 -10.32
CA LEU A 52 0.29 -8.40 -9.75
C LEU A 52 -0.58 -7.19 -10.15
N PRO A 53 -1.89 -7.39 -10.41
CA PRO A 53 -2.82 -6.28 -10.61
C PRO A 53 -2.97 -5.45 -9.33
N ILE A 54 -3.32 -4.17 -9.50
CA ILE A 54 -3.54 -3.22 -8.41
C ILE A 54 -5.00 -2.82 -8.35
N ALA A 55 -5.59 -2.90 -7.17
CA ALA A 55 -6.81 -2.19 -6.79
C ALA A 55 -6.49 -1.12 -5.73
N THR A 56 -7.37 -0.13 -5.55
CA THR A 56 -7.15 0.95 -4.59
C THR A 56 -8.41 1.24 -3.79
N PHE A 57 -8.24 1.74 -2.57
CA PHE A 57 -9.33 2.34 -1.78
C PHE A 57 -8.80 3.54 -1.02
N THR A 58 -9.69 4.46 -0.65
CA THR A 58 -9.32 5.68 0.08
C THR A 58 -9.85 5.62 1.50
N ILE A 59 -8.99 5.97 2.46
CA ILE A 59 -9.38 6.20 3.84
C ILE A 59 -9.44 7.71 4.14
N SER A 60 -10.47 8.13 4.87
CA SER A 60 -10.54 9.45 5.49
C SER A 60 -10.40 9.32 6.99
N SER A 61 -9.45 10.06 7.56
CA SER A 61 -9.40 10.31 9.01
C SER A 61 -10.10 11.63 9.31
N TYR A 62 -11.28 11.57 9.93
CA TYR A 62 -11.90 12.74 10.52
C TYR A 62 -11.12 13.14 11.77
N LYS A 63 -10.27 14.16 11.64
CA LYS A 63 -9.56 14.77 12.76
C LYS A 63 -10.46 15.79 13.45
N ASP A 64 -11.44 15.31 14.20
CA ASP A 64 -11.90 16.09 15.35
C ASP A 64 -10.86 15.92 16.45
N LEU A 65 -10.21 17.02 16.83
CA LEU A 65 -9.05 17.14 17.74
C LEU A 65 -9.18 16.47 19.12
N LYS A 66 -10.28 15.78 19.41
CA LYS A 66 -10.61 15.20 20.73
C LYS A 66 -10.92 13.71 20.73
N GLN A 67 -11.04 13.04 19.58
CA GLN A 67 -11.34 11.60 19.55
C GLN A 67 -10.59 10.89 18.42
N THR A 68 -9.90 9.82 18.79
CA THR A 68 -9.33 8.84 17.85
C THR A 68 -10.48 8.11 17.15
N LYS A 69 -11.07 8.71 16.11
CA LYS A 69 -12.08 8.03 15.30
C LYS A 69 -11.40 7.00 14.39
N MET A 70 -12.01 5.82 14.27
CA MET A 70 -11.61 4.82 13.27
C MET A 70 -11.64 5.46 11.88
N SER A 71 -10.59 5.21 11.09
CA SER A 71 -10.55 5.61 9.68
C SER A 71 -11.73 4.99 8.94
N GLN A 72 -12.46 5.81 8.17
CA GLN A 72 -13.57 5.36 7.35
C GLN A 72 -13.13 5.22 5.90
N ILE A 73 -13.64 4.20 5.20
CA ILE A 73 -13.43 4.05 3.76
C ILE A 73 -14.32 5.08 3.06
N SER A 74 -13.69 6.06 2.40
CA SER A 74 -14.40 7.09 1.62
C SER A 74 -14.70 6.64 0.21
N TYR A 75 -13.81 5.81 -0.36
CA TYR A 75 -13.96 5.21 -1.68
C TYR A 75 -13.52 3.77 -1.59
N GLY A 76 -14.44 2.84 -1.86
CA GLY A 76 -14.20 1.41 -1.78
C GLY A 76 -13.39 0.87 -2.95
N VAL A 77 -12.93 -0.38 -2.81
CA VAL A 77 -12.26 -1.10 -3.90
C VAL A 77 -13.26 -1.42 -5.00
N GLY A 78 -12.88 -1.19 -6.26
CA GLY A 78 -13.66 -1.64 -7.41
C GLY A 78 -13.51 -3.14 -7.67
N GLY A 79 -14.60 -3.83 -8.00
CA GLY A 79 -14.62 -5.28 -8.24
C GLY A 79 -14.69 -6.11 -6.94
N SER A 80 -14.68 -7.44 -7.09
CA SER A 80 -14.71 -8.36 -5.95
C SER A 80 -13.30 -8.79 -5.53
N LEU A 81 -13.05 -8.74 -4.22
CA LEU A 81 -11.84 -9.25 -3.58
C LEU A 81 -12.06 -10.61 -2.91
N GLN A 82 -13.24 -11.20 -3.07
CA GLN A 82 -13.62 -12.42 -2.39
C GLN A 82 -12.71 -13.58 -2.82
N ASP A 83 -12.28 -14.37 -1.83
CA ASP A 83 -11.40 -15.53 -1.96
C ASP A 83 -10.00 -15.25 -2.56
N LYS A 84 -9.61 -13.98 -2.68
CA LYS A 84 -8.28 -13.59 -3.17
C LYS A 84 -7.25 -13.50 -2.05
N LYS A 85 -6.03 -13.97 -2.31
CA LYS A 85 -4.86 -13.71 -1.47
C LYS A 85 -4.32 -12.30 -1.77
N ILE A 86 -4.59 -11.37 -0.84
CA ILE A 86 -4.36 -9.94 -1.03
C ILE A 86 -3.08 -9.48 -0.35
N LEU A 87 -2.29 -8.68 -1.06
CA LEU A 87 -1.23 -7.85 -0.48
C LEU A 87 -1.75 -6.43 -0.25
N LEU A 88 -1.92 -6.03 1.01
CA LEU A 88 -2.28 -4.66 1.36
C LEU A 88 -1.01 -3.78 1.35
N VAL A 89 -1.06 -2.63 0.68
CA VAL A 89 0.12 -1.78 0.44
C VAL A 89 -0.11 -0.35 0.94
N ASP A 90 0.83 0.15 1.75
CA ASP A 90 0.89 1.55 2.20
C ASP A 90 2.34 2.04 2.27
N ASP A 91 2.56 3.36 2.33
CA ASP A 91 3.91 3.95 2.37
C ASP A 91 4.52 4.00 3.78
N ILE A 92 3.71 4.29 4.79
CA ILE A 92 4.12 4.40 6.20
C ILE A 92 2.98 3.93 7.11
N GLN A 93 3.25 2.96 7.98
CA GLN A 93 2.40 2.69 9.14
C GLN A 93 2.91 3.46 10.37
N PHE A 94 2.02 4.22 11.01
CA PHE A 94 2.26 4.91 12.27
C PHE A 94 1.72 4.09 13.45
#